data_AF-L8GP16-F1
#
_entry.id   AF-L8GP16-F1
#
_cell.length_a   1.000
_cell.length_b   1.000
_cell.length_c   1.000
_cell.angle_alpha   90.00
_cell.angle_beta   90.00
_cell.angle_gamma   90.00
#
_symmetry.space_group_name_H-M   'P 1'
#
loop_
_entity.id
_entity.type
_entity.pdbx_description
1 polymer ?
#
loop_
_entity_poly.entity_id
_entity_poly.type
_entity_poly.pdbx_seq_one_letter_code
_entity_poly.pdbx_strand_id
1 'polypeptide(L)'
;MPQVVLLVVCALVCVAVANATVVNGLGDQVHNARPIVGVMAQPTYADPQYKGLGRTYLAAAYVKWLESAGARVVAVQYRPPHFASSLRSAA
;
A
#
# COMPACT_ATOMS: atom_id res chain seq x y z
N MET A 1 34.54 -39.79 -24.03
CA MET A 1 34.98 -38.91 -22.92
C MET A 1 34.76 -37.42 -23.23
N PRO A 2 35.33 -36.81 -24.30
CA PRO A 2 35.21 -35.36 -24.51
C PRO A 2 33.80 -34.89 -24.92
N GLN A 3 33.05 -35.70 -25.67
CA GLN A 3 31.70 -35.37 -26.12
C GLN A 3 30.67 -35.30 -24.98
N VAL A 4 30.80 -36.17 -23.97
CA VAL A 4 29.91 -36.19 -22.79
C VAL A 4 30.18 -34.99 -21.89
N VAL A 5 31.45 -34.62 -21.70
CA VAL A 5 31.83 -33.43 -20.93
C VAL A 5 31.28 -32.16 -21.58
N LEU A 6 31.35 -32.05 -22.90
CA LEU A 6 30.82 -30.91 -23.64
C LEU A 6 29.29 -30.77 -23.47
N LEU A 7 28.55 -31.89 -23.50
CA LEU A 7 27.10 -31.89 -23.32
C LEU A 7 26.70 -31.50 -21.89
N VAL A 8 27.43 -31.97 -20.87
CA VAL A 8 27.18 -31.61 -19.47
C VAL A 8 27.44 -30.13 -19.23
N VAL A 9 28.55 -29.59 -19.76
CA VAL A 9 28.86 -28.17 -19.67
C VAL A 9 27.79 -27.32 -20.38
N CYS A 10 27.37 -27.74 -21.57
CA CYS A 10 26.30 -27.05 -22.31
C CYS A 10 24.98 -27.05 -21.53
N ALA A 11 24.59 -28.18 -20.93
CA ALA A 11 23.37 -28.28 -20.12
C ALA A 11 23.43 -27.38 -18.87
N LEU A 12 24.58 -27.34 -18.17
CA LEU A 12 24.77 -26.47 -17.00
C LEU A 12 24.71 -24.98 -17.37
N VAL A 13 25.30 -24.60 -18.50
CA VAL A 13 25.23 -23.23 -19.03
C VAL A 13 23.78 -22.87 -19.39
N CYS A 14 23.06 -23.75 -20.09
CA CYS A 14 21.66 -23.52 -20.45
C CYS A 14 20.76 -23.33 -19.22
N VAL A 15 20.94 -24.15 -18.17
CA VAL A 15 20.19 -24.03 -16.92
C VAL A 15 20.52 -22.71 -16.20
N ALA A 16 21.79 -22.31 -16.16
CA ALA A 16 22.19 -21.05 -15.54
C ALA A 16 21.59 -19.83 -16.27
N VAL A 17 21.59 -19.84 -17.62
CA VAL A 17 21.01 -18.77 -18.43
C VAL A 17 19.48 -18.70 -18.27
N ALA A 18 18.80 -19.85 -18.26
CA ALA A 18 17.36 -19.91 -18.06
C ALA A 18 16.94 -19.42 -16.66
N ASN A 19 17.72 -19.73 -15.62
CA ASN A 19 17.46 -19.21 -14.28
C ASN A 19 17.66 -17.68 -14.23
N ALA A 20 18.71 -17.15 -14.86
CA ALA A 20 18.99 -15.71 -14.88
C ALA A 20 17.88 -14.89 -15.57
N THR A 21 17.27 -15.40 -16.64
CA THR A 21 16.15 -14.71 -17.31
C THR A 21 14.87 -14.73 -16.50
N VAL A 22 14.62 -15.79 -15.71
CA VAL A 22 13.47 -15.86 -14.80
C VAL A 22 13.59 -14.83 -13.68
N VAL A 23 14.75 -14.71 -13.02
CA VAL A 23 14.92 -13.71 -11.94
C VAL A 23 14.83 -12.28 -12.45
N ASN A 24 15.34 -11.99 -13.65
CA ASN A 24 15.25 -10.66 -14.27
C ASN A 24 13.87 -10.38 -14.89
N GLY A 25 13.08 -11.41 -15.18
CA GLY A 25 11.72 -11.32 -15.74
C GLY A 25 10.61 -11.18 -14.69
N LEU A 26 10.94 -11.38 -13.41
CA LEU A 26 10.11 -10.97 -12.27
C LEU A 26 10.17 -9.43 -12.20
N GLY A 27 9.44 -8.80 -13.11
CA GLY A 27 9.57 -7.38 -13.46
C GLY A 27 9.74 -6.45 -12.28
N ASP A 28 10.50 -5.38 -12.53
CA ASP A 28 10.70 -4.25 -11.64
C ASP A 28 9.36 -3.88 -11.00
N GLN A 29 9.22 -4.23 -9.71
CA GLN A 29 8.02 -3.89 -8.96
C GLN A 29 8.01 -2.37 -8.94
N VAL A 30 7.09 -1.74 -9.71
CA VAL A 30 6.99 -0.28 -9.84
C VAL A 30 7.05 0.33 -8.44
N HIS A 31 8.24 0.82 -8.08
CA HIS A 31 8.53 1.18 -6.71
C HIS A 31 7.98 2.57 -6.48
N ASN A 32 6.87 2.65 -5.74
CA ASN A 32 6.31 3.95 -5.37
C ASN A 32 7.16 4.57 -4.25
N ALA A 33 8.17 5.36 -4.65
CA ALA A 33 9.09 6.04 -3.74
C ALA A 33 8.44 7.17 -2.91
N ARG A 34 7.17 7.52 -3.17
CA ARG A 34 6.48 8.61 -2.47
C ARG A 34 5.04 8.19 -2.10
N PRO A 35 4.86 7.18 -1.23
CA PRO A 35 3.54 6.64 -0.92
C PRO A 35 2.63 7.69 -0.28
N ILE A 36 1.35 7.64 -0.63
CA ILE A 36 0.27 8.39 0.01
C ILE A 36 -0.66 7.35 0.64
N VAL A 37 -0.82 7.40 1.96
CA VAL A 37 -1.58 6.41 2.73
C VAL A 37 -2.83 7.07 3.30
N GLY A 38 -3.99 6.47 3.01
CA GLY A 38 -5.27 6.88 3.59
C GLY A 38 -5.47 6.28 4.98
N VAL A 39 -5.77 7.11 5.99
CA VAL A 39 -6.10 6.64 7.34
C VAL A 39 -7.54 7.01 7.67
N MET A 40 -8.33 6.01 8.08
CA MET A 40 -9.74 6.20 8.38
C MET A 40 -9.93 6.98 9.68
N ALA A 41 -10.67 8.09 9.61
CA ALA A 41 -11.08 8.86 10.76
C ALA A 41 -12.27 8.18 11.47
N GLN A 42 -12.35 8.36 12.78
CA GLN A 42 -13.38 7.79 13.64
C GLN A 42 -14.46 8.83 13.94
N PRO A 43 -15.73 8.44 14.10
CA PRO A 43 -16.78 9.36 14.55
C PRO A 43 -16.53 9.86 15.98
N THR A 44 -16.67 11.17 16.20
CA THR A 44 -16.45 11.80 17.52
C THR A 44 -17.62 11.60 18.48
N TYR A 45 -18.83 11.30 17.99
CA TYR A 45 -20.02 11.15 18.83
C TYR A 45 -19.96 9.93 19.76
N ALA A 46 -19.09 8.97 19.47
CA ALA A 46 -18.91 7.76 20.28
C ALA A 46 -18.12 8.02 21.57
N ASP A 47 -17.34 9.11 21.62
CA ASP A 47 -16.46 9.42 22.74
C ASP A 47 -16.77 10.82 23.29
N PRO A 48 -17.19 10.93 24.56
CA PRO A 48 -17.47 12.21 25.21
C PRO A 48 -16.30 13.20 25.17
N GLN A 49 -15.05 12.71 25.16
CA GLN A 49 -13.84 13.55 25.14
C GLN A 49 -13.72 14.36 23.84
N TYR A 50 -14.22 13.84 22.73
CA TYR A 50 -14.13 14.49 21.41
C TYR A 50 -15.45 15.14 20.97
N LYS A 51 -16.47 15.10 21.84
CA LYS A 51 -17.77 15.72 21.58
C LYS A 51 -17.62 17.23 21.45
N GLY A 52 -18.06 17.78 20.32
CA GLY A 52 -18.02 19.23 20.05
C GLY A 52 -16.78 19.73 19.31
N LEU A 53 -15.76 18.90 19.11
CA LEU A 53 -14.53 19.26 18.36
C LEU A 53 -14.65 19.01 16.84
N GLY A 54 -15.77 18.45 16.40
CA GLY A 54 -16.01 18.08 15.01
C GLY A 54 -16.89 16.83 14.91
N ARG A 55 -17.09 16.34 13.67
CA ARG A 55 -17.84 15.10 13.39
C ARG A 55 -16.95 13.85 13.36
N THR A 56 -15.68 14.01 13.05
CA THR A 56 -14.70 12.93 12.90
C THR A 56 -13.37 13.32 13.52
N TYR A 57 -12.61 12.33 13.97
CA TYR A 57 -11.32 12.48 14.64
C TYR A 57 -10.30 11.49 14.07
N LEU A 58 -9.05 11.93 13.97
CA LEU A 58 -7.91 11.10 13.59
C LEU A 58 -6.79 11.31 14.60
N ALA A 59 -6.38 10.25 15.28
CA ALA A 59 -5.31 10.34 16.26
C ALA A 59 -3.97 10.65 15.57
N ALA A 60 -3.29 11.70 16.06
CA ALA A 60 -2.01 12.14 15.53
C ALA A 60 -0.90 11.07 15.63
N ALA A 61 -1.05 10.09 16.52
CA ALA A 61 -0.11 8.97 16.64
C ALA A 61 -0.01 8.16 15.33
N TYR A 62 -1.13 7.92 14.63
CA TYR A 62 -1.11 7.21 13.34
C TYR A 62 -0.42 8.02 12.24
N VAL A 63 -0.61 9.34 12.24
CA VAL A 63 0.05 10.25 11.29
C VAL A 63 1.56 10.24 11.52
N LYS A 64 1.99 10.44 12.78
CA LYS A 64 3.41 10.42 13.16
C LYS A 64 4.09 9.11 12.82
N TRP A 65 3.42 7.98 13.05
CA TRP A 65 3.94 6.66 12.71
C TRP A 65 4.18 6.51 11.20
N LEU A 66 3.21 6.89 10.37
CA LEU A 66 3.35 6.81 8.90
C LEU A 66 4.37 7.80 8.34
N GLU A 67 4.39 9.03 8.84
CA GLU A 67 5.37 10.04 8.42
C GLU A 67 6.80 9.66 8.83
N SER A 68 6.97 9.01 9.98
CA SER A 68 8.28 8.47 10.39
C SER A 68 8.81 7.39 9.43
N ALA A 69 7.92 6.69 8.72
CA ALA A 69 8.26 5.73 7.66
C ALA A 69 8.43 6.38 6.27
N GLY A 70 8.33 7.71 6.16
CA GLY A 70 8.49 8.44 4.90
C GLY A 70 7.23 8.53 4.02
N ALA A 71 6.06 8.15 4.55
CA ALA A 71 4.80 8.27 3.83
C ALA A 71 4.13 9.64 4.04
N ARG A 72 3.25 10.01 3.10
CA ARG A 72 2.31 11.14 3.26
C ARG A 72 0.94 10.60 3.65
N VAL A 73 0.21 11.33 4.48
CA VAL A 73 -1.06 10.85 5.04
C VAL A 73 -2.24 11.66 4.53
N VAL A 74 -3.33 10.98 4.16
CA VAL A 74 -4.63 11.57 3.83
C VAL A 74 -5.66 11.06 4.83
N ALA A 75 -6.40 11.97 5.46
CA ALA A 75 -7.49 11.58 6.35
C ALA A 75 -8.73 11.16 5.53
N VAL A 76 -9.17 9.92 5.71
CA VAL A 76 -10.37 9.38 5.08
C VAL A 76 -11.54 9.58 6.02
N GLN A 77 -12.46 10.47 5.63
CA GLN A 77 -13.57 10.86 6.49
C GLN A 77 -14.60 9.73 6.65
N TYR A 78 -14.99 9.46 7.89
CA TYR A 78 -16.14 8.59 8.16
C TYR A 78 -17.43 9.27 7.68
N ARG A 79 -18.16 8.58 6.82
CA ARG A 79 -19.47 9.04 6.32
C ARG A 79 -20.58 8.15 6.88
N PRO A 80 -21.46 8.67 7.75
CA PRO A 80 -22.58 7.89 8.26
C PRO A 80 -23.68 7.69 7.20
N PRO A 81 -24.53 6.66 7.32
CA PRO A 81 -25.54 6.31 6.31
C PRO A 81 -26.52 7.44 5.96
N HIS A 82 -26.95 8.22 6.95
CA HIS A 82 -27.90 9.33 6.77
C HIS A 82 -27.31 10.52 5.98
N PHE A 83 -26.00 10.54 5.73
CA PHE A 83 -25.38 11.58 4.91
C PHE A 83 -25.75 11.44 3.42
N ALA A 84 -25.96 10.20 2.93
CA ALA A 84 -26.27 9.96 1.53
C ALA A 84 -27.69 10.43 1.12
N SER A 85 -28.64 10.49 2.06
CA SER A 85 -29.97 11.04 1.81
C SER A 85 -29.96 12.57 1.82
N SER A 86 -29.14 13.20 2.67
CA SER A 86 -29.01 14.66 2.72
C SER A 86 -28.44 15.26 1.43
N LEU A 87 -27.52 14.57 0.75
CA LEU A 87 -26.98 15.03 -0.54
C LEU A 87 -28.00 14.96 -1.68
N ARG A 88 -28.93 14.00 -1.64
CA ARG A 88 -30.02 13.90 -2.65
C ARG A 88 -31.11 14.95 -2.46
N SER A 89 -31.25 15.49 -1.26
CA SER A 89 -32.20 16.56 -0.98
C SER A 89 -31.65 17.96 -1.31
N ALA A 90 -30.35 18.07 -1.58
CA ALA A 90 -29.66 19.33 -1.86
C ALA A 90 -29.25 19.49 -3.34
N ALA A 91 -29.62 18.54 -4.20
CA ALA A 91 -29.39 18.52 -5.64
C ALA A 91 -30.74 18.54 -6.36
#